data_AF-A0AAU9DAJ4-F1
#
_entry.id   AF-A0AAU9DAJ4-F1
#
_cell.length_a   1.000
_cell.length_b   1.000
_cell.length_c   1.000
_cell.angle_alpha   90.00
_cell.angle_beta   90.00
_cell.angle_gamma   90.00
#
_symmetry.space_group_name_H-M   'P 1'
#
loop_
_entity.id
_entity.type
_entity.pdbx_description
1 polymer ?
#
loop_
_entity_poly.entity_id
_entity_poly.type
_entity_poly.pdbx_seq_one_letter_code
_entity_poly.pdbx_strand_id
1 'polypeptide(L)'
;MRMLGISVYPEQSNYEADCNYLDLAHKYGYKRVFTSLLQLEGENGENILDKFKKVVDHANSLGMKVIVDINPALFKSLDISYDDLKFFDELKVWGLRLDEGFSGLEEAQMTRNPYNLKIELNMSRGTHYLEQIMDYAPKIDNLLGCHNFYPQSYTGLGEDIFNEYSSPYRQFGIHSAAFVSSHHGEMGPWPVSEGLPTLESDRNRPVTSQVNHLVLTNMVDDVIIGNSYATESELKAIAEAFTAPEPFLQVDFNSEISDTERKIALDELQLYRGDASDYLLRSTMSRIKYKDQTIPALDQSNKFKRGDVIVVNDRYARYKGELQIALCEFQNDGRRNVIGRLTESDLPLLDYLKPWHSFKLTEA
;
A
#
# COMPACT_ATOMS: atom_id res chain seq x y z
N MET A 1 1.76 -2.08 14.80
CA MET A 1 0.43 -1.54 14.45
C MET A 1 0.61 -0.80 13.15
N ARG A 2 -0.20 -1.10 12.13
CA ARG A 2 -0.09 -0.54 10.77
C ARG A 2 -0.27 0.99 10.77
N MET A 3 0.48 1.70 9.93
CA MET A 3 0.44 3.16 9.83
C MET A 3 0.29 3.62 8.37
N LEU A 4 -0.46 4.69 8.17
CA LEU A 4 -0.37 5.49 6.96
C LEU A 4 0.70 6.55 7.10
N GLY A 5 1.45 6.74 6.02
CA GLY A 5 2.45 7.78 5.93
C GLY A 5 2.34 8.65 4.69
N ILE A 6 3.00 9.79 4.76
CA ILE A 6 3.24 10.70 3.64
C ILE A 6 4.72 11.02 3.56
N SER A 7 5.21 11.29 2.36
CA SER A 7 6.51 11.93 2.21
C SER A 7 6.39 13.46 2.36
N VAL A 8 7.50 14.12 2.70
CA VAL A 8 7.70 15.56 2.52
C VAL A 8 9.13 15.81 2.03
N TYR A 9 9.32 16.85 1.21
CA TYR A 9 10.61 17.18 0.61
C TYR A 9 10.97 18.65 0.89
N PRO A 10 11.41 19.01 2.12
CA PRO A 10 11.59 20.39 2.53
C PRO A 10 12.59 21.20 1.70
N GLU A 11 13.52 20.52 1.03
CA GLU A 11 14.48 21.13 0.11
C GLU A 11 13.81 21.68 -1.16
N GLN A 12 12.72 21.04 -1.61
CA GLN A 12 11.98 21.41 -2.82
C GLN A 12 10.72 22.23 -2.52
N SER A 13 10.45 22.51 -1.25
CA SER A 13 9.25 23.22 -0.83
C SER A 13 9.55 24.36 0.16
N ASN A 14 8.48 24.90 0.74
CA ASN A 14 8.57 25.88 1.81
C ASN A 14 7.88 25.34 3.07
N TYR A 15 8.31 25.88 4.21
CA TYR A 15 7.88 25.45 5.53
C TYR A 15 6.36 25.50 5.70
N GLU A 16 5.70 26.57 5.25
CA GLU A 16 4.25 26.73 5.40
C GLU A 16 3.48 25.67 4.60
N ALA A 17 3.92 25.36 3.38
CA ALA A 17 3.30 24.32 2.56
C ALA A 17 3.48 22.92 3.17
N ASP A 18 4.69 22.58 3.64
CA ASP A 18 4.95 21.30 4.31
C ASP A 18 4.09 21.15 5.57
N CYS A 19 3.99 22.20 6.40
CA CYS A 19 3.17 22.18 7.61
C CYS A 19 1.67 22.01 7.30
N ASN A 20 1.15 22.74 6.31
CA ASN A 20 -0.25 22.61 5.90
C ASN A 20 -0.57 21.19 5.42
N TYR A 21 0.36 20.57 4.68
CA TYR A 21 0.20 19.18 4.23
C TYR A 21 0.25 18.18 5.38
N LEU A 22 1.18 18.35 6.33
CA LEU A 22 1.27 17.54 7.54
C LEU A 22 0.00 17.65 8.39
N ASP A 23 -0.53 18.86 8.60
CA ASP A 23 -1.77 19.11 9.34
C ASP A 23 -2.97 18.44 8.66
N LEU A 24 -3.04 18.55 7.33
CA LEU A 24 -4.10 17.94 6.54
C LEU A 24 -4.03 16.42 6.60
N ALA A 25 -2.85 15.81 6.44
CA ALA A 25 -2.67 14.37 6.57
C ALA A 25 -2.99 13.89 8.00
N HIS A 26 -2.57 14.64 9.02
CA HIS A 26 -2.87 14.32 10.42
C HIS A 26 -4.38 14.26 10.69
N LYS A 27 -5.17 15.20 10.12
CA LYS A 27 -6.65 15.17 10.18
C LYS A 27 -7.26 13.86 9.68
N TYR A 28 -6.63 13.20 8.71
CA TYR A 28 -7.06 11.90 8.17
C TYR A 28 -6.37 10.69 8.82
N GLY A 29 -5.64 10.89 9.91
CA GLY A 29 -5.06 9.82 10.72
C GLY A 29 -3.72 9.28 10.23
N TYR A 30 -3.03 10.00 9.36
CA TYR A 30 -1.66 9.69 8.97
C TYR A 30 -0.73 9.90 10.18
N LYS A 31 0.19 8.94 10.39
CA LYS A 31 1.03 8.87 11.60
C LYS A 31 2.51 8.73 11.30
N ARG A 32 2.89 8.59 10.03
CA ARG A 32 4.28 8.38 9.60
C ARG A 32 4.68 9.42 8.57
N VAL A 33 5.91 9.89 8.64
CA VAL A 33 6.49 10.80 7.65
C VAL A 33 7.76 10.18 7.11
N PHE A 34 7.88 10.13 5.79
CA PHE A 34 9.13 9.86 5.10
C PHE A 34 9.72 11.17 4.59
N THR A 35 11.03 11.31 4.63
CA THR A 35 11.68 12.47 4.02
C THR A 35 13.13 12.14 3.70
N SER A 36 13.66 12.67 2.62
CA SER A 36 15.05 12.46 2.21
C SER A 36 15.89 13.67 2.58
N LEU A 37 17.02 13.44 3.25
CA LEU A 37 18.05 14.45 3.49
C LEU A 37 19.22 14.17 2.55
N LEU A 38 19.20 14.78 1.37
CA LEU A 38 20.22 14.55 0.34
C LEU A 38 21.47 15.40 0.59
N GLN A 39 21.29 16.63 1.07
CA GLN A 39 22.37 17.57 1.36
C GLN A 39 22.01 18.51 2.52
N LEU A 40 23.03 19.10 3.15
CA LEU A 40 22.88 19.99 4.32
C LEU A 40 22.75 21.46 3.94
N GLU A 41 23.36 21.83 2.82
CA GLU A 41 23.38 23.17 2.26
C GLU A 41 22.91 23.10 0.81
N GLY A 42 22.03 24.03 0.42
CA GLY A 42 21.58 24.14 -0.96
C GLY A 42 22.62 24.82 -1.85
N GLU A 43 22.42 24.76 -3.17
CA GLU A 43 23.35 25.35 -4.17
C GLU A 43 23.64 26.85 -3.95
N ASN A 44 22.75 27.56 -3.26
CA ASN A 44 22.85 29.00 -2.96
C ASN A 44 23.23 29.33 -1.50
N GLY A 45 23.72 28.34 -0.73
CA GLY A 45 24.04 28.53 0.69
C GLY A 45 22.82 28.57 1.62
N GLU A 46 21.68 28.03 1.17
CA GLU A 46 20.51 27.85 2.04
C GLU A 46 20.78 26.78 3.09
N ASN A 47 20.43 27.05 4.35
CA ASN A 47 20.52 26.07 5.43
C ASN A 47 19.32 25.09 5.36
N ILE A 48 19.49 24.01 4.59
CA ILE A 48 18.48 22.94 4.43
C ILE A 48 18.24 22.24 5.76
N LEU A 49 19.29 22.08 6.59
CA LEU A 49 19.19 21.46 7.90
C LEU A 49 18.20 22.20 8.82
N ASP A 50 18.20 23.54 8.83
CA ASP A 50 17.25 24.32 9.63
C ASP A 50 15.81 24.21 9.12
N LYS A 51 15.61 24.18 7.79
CA LYS A 51 14.29 23.93 7.20
C LYS A 51 13.78 22.56 7.63
N PHE A 52 14.62 21.55 7.50
CA PHE A 52 14.34 20.17 7.87
C PHE A 52 13.96 20.05 9.35
N LYS A 53 14.77 20.61 10.26
CA LYS A 53 14.49 20.62 11.70
C LYS A 53 13.12 21.20 12.04
N LYS A 54 12.73 22.31 11.41
CA LYS A 54 11.42 22.94 11.64
C LYS A 54 10.27 22.03 11.19
N VAL A 55 10.38 21.40 10.02
CA VAL A 55 9.36 20.47 9.51
C VAL A 55 9.26 19.23 10.42
N VAL A 56 10.40 18.69 10.89
CA VAL A 56 10.42 17.56 11.84
C VAL A 56 9.79 17.93 13.18
N ASP A 57 10.10 19.11 13.73
CA ASP A 57 9.47 19.61 14.96
C ASP A 57 7.95 19.75 14.80
N HIS A 58 7.47 20.23 13.66
CA HIS A 58 6.03 20.32 13.36
C HIS A 58 5.39 18.92 13.29
N ALA A 59 5.97 17.99 12.53
CA ALA A 59 5.49 16.61 12.44
C ALA A 59 5.45 15.92 13.81
N ASN A 60 6.48 16.13 14.64
CA ASN A 60 6.53 15.62 16.01
C ASN A 60 5.44 16.22 16.91
N SER A 61 5.10 17.50 16.73
CA SER A 61 4.00 18.14 17.48
C SER A 61 2.63 17.52 17.17
N LEU A 62 2.47 16.96 15.96
CA LEU A 62 1.30 16.18 15.53
C LEU A 62 1.38 14.70 15.96
N GLY A 63 2.45 14.30 16.64
CA GLY A 63 2.68 12.91 17.07
C GLY A 63 3.07 11.97 15.94
N MET A 64 3.46 12.48 14.77
CA MET A 64 3.88 11.67 13.63
C MET A 64 5.29 11.13 13.82
N LYS A 65 5.57 9.96 13.23
CA LYS A 65 6.86 9.27 13.27
C LYS A 65 7.66 9.57 12.01
N VAL A 66 8.70 10.37 12.15
CA VAL A 66 9.55 10.77 11.01
C VAL A 66 10.68 9.76 10.80
N ILE A 67 10.77 9.18 9.62
CA ILE A 67 11.96 8.48 9.14
C ILE A 67 12.68 9.39 8.15
N VAL A 68 13.97 9.64 8.42
CA VAL A 68 14.85 10.35 7.49
C VAL A 68 15.67 9.36 6.66
N ASP A 69 15.58 9.48 5.35
CA ASP A 69 16.38 8.73 4.40
C ASP A 69 17.69 9.45 4.13
N ILE A 70 18.78 8.72 4.31
CA ILE A 70 20.13 9.26 4.26
C ILE A 70 20.98 8.46 3.28
N ASN A 71 21.71 9.18 2.44
CA ASN A 71 22.72 8.60 1.58
C ASN A 71 24.03 8.41 2.38
N PRO A 72 24.78 7.31 2.20
CA PRO A 72 26.10 7.11 2.82
C PRO A 72 27.08 8.27 2.67
N ALA A 73 27.02 9.03 1.57
CA ALA A 73 27.85 10.21 1.37
C ALA A 73 27.64 11.28 2.46
N LEU A 74 26.42 11.36 3.03
CA LEU A 74 26.07 12.29 4.08
C LEU A 74 26.73 11.92 5.43
N PHE A 75 26.87 10.63 5.74
CA PHE A 75 27.63 10.21 6.94
C PHE A 75 29.06 10.73 6.90
N LYS A 76 29.69 10.63 5.73
CA LYS A 76 31.07 11.10 5.53
C LYS A 76 31.18 12.61 5.60
N SER A 77 30.22 13.36 5.04
CA SER A 77 30.26 14.84 5.08
C SER A 77 29.97 15.40 6.47
N LEU A 78 29.16 14.70 7.27
CA LEU A 78 28.85 15.05 8.65
C LEU A 78 29.90 14.56 9.66
N ASP A 79 30.90 13.78 9.22
CA ASP A 79 31.85 13.08 10.10
C ASP A 79 31.16 12.25 11.20
N ILE A 80 30.00 11.67 10.85
CA ILE A 80 29.20 10.84 11.75
C ILE A 80 29.66 9.39 11.61
N SER A 81 30.06 8.79 12.73
CA SER A 81 30.24 7.34 12.83
C SER A 81 28.89 6.64 12.99
N TYR A 82 28.79 5.43 12.44
CA TYR A 82 27.67 4.51 12.68
C TYR A 82 27.46 4.19 14.18
N ASP A 83 28.51 4.36 14.99
CA ASP A 83 28.47 4.18 16.44
C ASP A 83 27.87 5.38 17.19
N ASP A 84 27.72 6.55 16.54
CA ASP A 84 27.20 7.77 17.15
C ASP A 84 26.06 8.38 16.35
N LEU A 85 24.83 7.99 16.69
CA LEU A 85 23.61 8.50 16.06
C LEU A 85 23.05 9.76 16.73
N LYS A 86 23.84 10.46 17.56
CA LYS A 86 23.40 11.64 18.32
C LYS A 86 22.83 12.74 17.42
N PHE A 87 23.41 12.94 16.24
CA PHE A 87 22.90 13.93 15.27
C PHE A 87 21.42 13.68 14.93
N PHE A 88 21.02 12.42 14.71
CA PHE A 88 19.65 12.05 14.38
C PHE A 88 18.71 12.16 15.60
N ASP A 89 19.21 11.88 16.80
CA ASP A 89 18.48 12.15 18.05
C ASP A 89 18.22 13.65 18.24
N GLU A 90 19.22 14.49 17.98
CA GLU A 90 19.08 15.96 18.03
C GLU A 90 18.15 16.51 16.94
N LEU A 91 18.06 15.84 15.80
CA LEU A 91 17.02 16.09 14.79
C LEU A 91 15.62 15.65 15.24
N LYS A 92 15.51 14.87 16.32
CA LYS A 92 14.26 14.32 16.87
C LYS A 92 13.49 13.48 15.87
N VAL A 93 14.18 12.79 14.96
CA VAL A 93 13.53 11.82 14.08
C VAL A 93 13.19 10.56 14.87
N TRP A 94 12.22 9.79 14.39
CA TRP A 94 11.90 8.47 14.95
C TRP A 94 12.94 7.43 14.55
N GLY A 95 13.52 7.57 13.37
CA GLY A 95 14.55 6.69 12.85
C GLY A 95 15.17 7.20 11.57
N LEU A 96 16.15 6.45 11.10
CA LEU A 96 16.90 6.70 9.88
C LEU A 96 16.78 5.50 8.96
N ARG A 97 16.67 5.76 7.66
CA ARG A 97 16.68 4.74 6.61
C ARG A 97 18.05 4.68 5.96
N LEU A 98 18.59 3.47 5.88
CA LEU A 98 19.86 3.15 5.25
C LEU A 98 19.59 2.76 3.80
N ASP A 99 19.79 3.68 2.87
CA ASP A 99 19.53 3.44 1.46
C ASP A 99 20.48 2.37 0.87
N GLU A 100 21.75 2.43 1.28
CA GLU A 100 22.75 1.38 1.05
C GLU A 100 23.08 0.65 2.34
N GLY A 101 23.37 -0.66 2.23
CA GLY A 101 23.76 -1.49 3.37
C GLY A 101 25.26 -1.57 3.59
N PHE A 102 25.64 -1.97 4.80
CA PHE A 102 26.99 -2.26 5.28
C PHE A 102 27.26 -3.77 5.30
N SER A 103 27.94 -4.27 6.34
CA SER A 103 28.33 -5.68 6.46
C SER A 103 27.32 -6.55 7.22
N GLY A 104 26.24 -5.96 7.74
CA GLY A 104 25.29 -6.60 8.63
C GLY A 104 25.58 -6.36 10.11
N LEU A 105 26.86 -6.25 10.47
CA LEU A 105 27.29 -6.01 11.85
C LEU A 105 26.95 -4.59 12.30
N GLU A 106 27.23 -3.59 11.46
CA GLU A 106 27.02 -2.18 11.77
C GLU A 106 25.53 -1.90 12.05
N GLU A 107 24.63 -2.41 11.21
CA GLU A 107 23.19 -2.26 11.36
C GLU A 107 22.70 -2.92 12.65
N ALA A 108 23.19 -4.14 12.93
CA ALA A 108 22.86 -4.84 14.16
C ALA A 108 23.35 -4.07 15.40
N GLN A 109 24.50 -3.41 15.33
CA GLN A 109 24.99 -2.52 16.40
C GLN A 109 24.14 -1.24 16.51
N MET A 110 23.81 -0.59 15.39
CA MET A 110 22.97 0.60 15.34
C MET A 110 21.61 0.36 15.99
N THR A 111 21.01 -0.83 15.86
CA THR A 111 19.71 -1.13 16.52
C THR A 111 19.76 -1.01 18.05
N ARG A 112 20.97 -1.04 18.65
CA ARG A 112 21.22 -0.91 20.09
C ARG A 112 21.63 0.50 20.52
N ASN A 113 21.51 1.49 19.62
CA ASN A 113 21.82 2.88 19.93
C ASN A 113 21.10 3.35 21.23
N PRO A 114 21.72 4.25 22.02
CA PRO A 114 21.18 4.67 23.31
C PRO A 114 19.95 5.57 23.21
N TYR A 115 19.64 6.07 22.01
CA TYR A 115 18.55 7.00 21.71
C TYR A 115 17.24 6.29 21.35
N ASN A 116 17.28 4.97 21.21
CA ASN A 116 16.16 4.15 20.76
C ASN A 116 15.62 4.52 19.36
N LEU A 117 16.49 5.07 18.51
CA LEU A 117 16.21 5.36 17.10
C LEU A 117 15.95 4.05 16.34
N LYS A 118 15.02 4.10 15.39
CA LYS A 118 14.76 2.99 14.46
C LYS A 118 15.76 2.99 13.32
N ILE A 119 16.19 1.80 12.93
CA ILE A 119 17.06 1.54 11.78
C ILE A 119 16.19 0.91 10.71
N GLU A 120 15.92 1.65 9.66
CA GLU A 120 15.09 1.18 8.56
C GLU A 120 15.96 0.71 7.39
N LEU A 121 15.77 -0.55 7.00
CA LEU A 121 16.51 -1.18 5.93
C LEU A 121 15.81 -0.99 4.58
N ASN A 122 16.59 -0.88 3.51
CA ASN A 122 16.08 -1.00 2.16
C ASN A 122 15.68 -2.46 1.84
N MET A 123 14.37 -2.70 1.74
CA MET A 123 13.82 -4.03 1.43
C MET A 123 13.98 -4.43 -0.04
N SER A 124 14.18 -3.47 -0.94
CA SER A 124 14.14 -3.69 -2.39
C SER A 124 15.40 -4.33 -2.98
N ARG A 125 16.38 -4.73 -2.15
CA ARG A 125 17.64 -5.32 -2.62
C ARG A 125 17.53 -6.78 -3.04
N GLY A 126 16.64 -7.55 -2.41
CA GLY A 126 16.46 -8.97 -2.73
C GLY A 126 17.64 -9.87 -2.45
N THR A 127 18.63 -9.39 -1.70
CA THR A 127 19.79 -10.17 -1.29
C THR A 127 19.57 -10.77 0.08
N HIS A 128 20.44 -11.70 0.50
CA HIS A 128 20.48 -12.23 1.87
C HIS A 128 20.98 -11.23 2.92
N TYR A 129 20.70 -9.94 2.72
CA TYR A 129 21.20 -8.85 3.54
C TYR A 129 20.54 -8.82 4.92
N LEU A 130 19.23 -9.07 4.99
CA LEU A 130 18.54 -9.17 6.27
C LEU A 130 19.10 -10.35 7.08
N GLU A 131 19.29 -11.51 6.46
CA GLU A 131 19.84 -12.69 7.12
C GLU A 131 21.24 -12.44 7.68
N GLN A 132 22.09 -11.73 6.94
CA GLN A 132 23.42 -11.31 7.43
C GLN A 132 23.32 -10.42 8.68
N ILE A 133 22.37 -9.48 8.72
CA ILE A 133 22.13 -8.67 9.93
C ILE A 133 21.65 -9.59 11.07
N MET A 134 20.73 -10.51 10.79
CA MET A 134 20.16 -11.42 11.79
C MET A 134 21.21 -12.33 12.44
N ASP A 135 22.28 -12.72 11.74
CA ASP A 135 23.41 -13.49 12.28
C ASP A 135 24.11 -12.76 13.46
N TYR A 136 24.06 -11.43 13.48
CA TYR A 136 24.60 -10.59 14.57
C TYR A 136 23.55 -10.24 15.64
N ALA A 137 22.40 -10.92 15.61
CA ALA A 137 21.31 -10.81 16.58
C ALA A 137 20.89 -9.35 16.86
N PRO A 138 20.34 -8.60 15.89
CA PRO A 138 19.96 -7.20 16.09
C PRO A 138 18.85 -7.08 17.14
N LYS A 139 18.68 -5.87 17.70
CA LYS A 139 17.49 -5.57 18.50
C LYS A 139 16.31 -5.36 17.54
N ILE A 140 15.57 -6.44 17.28
CA ILE A 140 14.46 -6.51 16.31
C ILE A 140 13.46 -5.37 16.47
N ASP A 141 13.09 -4.98 17.70
CA ASP A 141 12.15 -3.88 17.95
C ASP A 141 12.60 -2.53 17.38
N ASN A 142 13.89 -2.37 17.11
CA ASN A 142 14.49 -1.17 16.52
C ASN A 142 14.83 -1.34 15.04
N LEU A 143 14.51 -2.48 14.43
CA LEU A 143 14.71 -2.74 13.01
C LEU A 143 13.39 -2.59 12.27
N LEU A 144 13.40 -1.83 11.18
CA LEU A 144 12.27 -1.65 10.26
C LEU A 144 12.71 -2.04 8.84
N GLY A 145 11.74 -2.28 7.96
CA GLY A 145 11.97 -2.39 6.52
C GLY A 145 11.13 -1.38 5.75
N CYS A 146 11.68 -0.78 4.72
CA CYS A 146 10.90 -0.02 3.75
C CYS A 146 11.42 -0.25 2.33
N HIS A 147 10.51 -0.58 1.42
CA HIS A 147 10.84 -0.67 0.01
C HIS A 147 11.26 0.68 -0.56
N ASN A 148 12.04 0.65 -1.64
CA ASN A 148 12.21 1.83 -2.49
C ASN A 148 10.89 2.22 -3.18
N PHE A 149 10.80 3.49 -3.55
CA PHE A 149 9.95 3.93 -4.65
C PHE A 149 10.79 4.13 -5.92
N TYR A 150 10.12 4.22 -7.07
CA TYR A 150 10.78 4.22 -8.38
C TYR A 150 10.31 5.39 -9.25
N PRO A 151 11.08 6.50 -9.33
CA PRO A 151 10.71 7.70 -10.08
C PRO A 151 10.65 7.52 -11.60
N GLN A 152 11.42 6.56 -12.14
CA GLN A 152 11.47 6.28 -13.57
C GLN A 152 10.44 5.22 -13.94
N SER A 153 9.61 5.50 -14.95
CA SER A 153 8.63 4.55 -15.48
C SER A 153 9.28 3.21 -15.86
N TYR A 154 8.55 2.12 -15.63
CA TYR A 154 8.97 0.73 -15.90
C TYR A 154 10.14 0.20 -15.04
N THR A 155 10.45 0.85 -13.92
CA THR A 155 11.54 0.42 -13.01
C THR A 155 11.07 -0.01 -11.63
N GLY A 156 9.77 0.14 -11.33
CA GLY A 156 9.14 -0.41 -10.14
C GLY A 156 9.27 -1.93 -10.04
N LEU A 157 9.11 -2.46 -8.84
CA LEU A 157 9.16 -3.90 -8.63
C LEU A 157 7.99 -4.59 -9.34
N GLY A 158 8.25 -5.79 -9.87
CA GLY A 158 7.20 -6.72 -10.27
C GLY A 158 6.60 -7.45 -9.06
N GLU A 159 5.40 -8.00 -9.22
CA GLU A 159 4.64 -8.64 -8.13
C GLU A 159 5.41 -9.79 -7.46
N ASP A 160 5.98 -10.71 -8.24
CA ASP A 160 6.72 -11.86 -7.72
C ASP A 160 7.95 -11.42 -6.92
N ILE A 161 8.68 -10.44 -7.45
CA ILE A 161 9.87 -9.87 -6.81
C ILE A 161 9.51 -9.16 -5.51
N PHE A 162 8.43 -8.36 -5.51
CA PHE A 162 7.95 -7.70 -4.29
C PHE A 162 7.61 -8.71 -3.20
N ASN A 163 6.88 -9.78 -3.54
CA ASN A 163 6.52 -10.83 -2.60
C ASN A 163 7.75 -11.60 -2.09
N GLU A 164 8.69 -11.94 -2.99
CA GLU A 164 9.96 -12.59 -2.64
C GLU A 164 10.76 -11.74 -1.66
N TYR A 165 10.94 -10.45 -1.96
CA TYR A 165 11.78 -9.55 -1.16
C TYR A 165 11.13 -9.19 0.18
N SER A 166 9.80 -9.16 0.24
CA SER A 166 9.06 -8.89 1.47
C SER A 166 9.00 -10.09 2.42
N SER A 167 9.04 -11.32 1.89
CA SER A 167 8.80 -12.54 2.66
C SER A 167 9.73 -12.71 3.87
N PRO A 168 11.07 -12.51 3.76
CA PRO A 168 11.97 -12.61 4.91
C PRO A 168 11.61 -11.64 6.03
N TYR A 169 11.28 -10.39 5.70
CA TYR A 169 10.88 -9.37 6.69
C TYR A 169 9.61 -9.81 7.44
N ARG A 170 8.62 -10.37 6.74
CA ARG A 170 7.43 -10.93 7.38
C ARG A 170 7.75 -12.15 8.25
N GLN A 171 8.63 -13.04 7.80
CA GLN A 171 9.02 -14.25 8.55
C GLN A 171 9.74 -13.91 9.86
N PHE A 172 10.59 -12.88 9.86
CA PHE A 172 11.28 -12.39 11.06
C PHE A 172 10.42 -11.44 11.92
N GLY A 173 9.20 -11.11 11.50
CA GLY A 173 8.32 -10.18 12.20
C GLY A 173 8.84 -8.73 12.20
N ILE A 174 9.61 -8.34 11.19
CA ILE A 174 10.09 -6.96 11.00
C ILE A 174 8.94 -6.12 10.45
N HIS A 175 8.68 -4.99 11.11
CA HIS A 175 7.64 -4.05 10.69
C HIS A 175 8.06 -3.37 9.38
N SER A 176 7.24 -3.51 8.33
CA SER A 176 7.61 -3.16 6.96
C SER A 176 6.70 -2.12 6.30
N ALA A 177 7.22 -1.44 5.27
CA ALA A 177 6.50 -0.40 4.54
C ALA A 177 6.74 -0.46 3.02
N ALA A 178 5.79 0.04 2.25
CA ALA A 178 5.93 0.30 0.82
C ALA A 178 5.23 1.60 0.41
N PHE A 179 5.55 2.06 -0.80
CA PHE A 179 5.08 3.33 -1.33
C PHE A 179 3.97 3.18 -2.37
N VAL A 180 2.98 4.08 -2.28
CA VAL A 180 1.98 4.37 -3.33
C VAL A 180 2.25 5.74 -3.90
N SER A 181 1.76 6.01 -5.12
CA SER A 181 1.91 7.30 -5.78
C SER A 181 0.57 8.04 -5.83
N SER A 182 0.54 9.27 -5.34
CA SER A 182 -0.52 10.24 -5.68
C SER A 182 -0.47 10.56 -7.17
N HIS A 183 -1.62 10.88 -7.76
CA HIS A 183 -1.72 11.37 -9.15
C HIS A 183 -1.61 12.89 -9.25
N HIS A 184 -1.57 13.59 -8.12
CA HIS A 184 -1.49 15.05 -8.03
C HIS A 184 -0.20 15.54 -7.36
N GLY A 185 0.51 14.68 -6.63
CA GLY A 185 1.81 15.01 -6.06
C GLY A 185 2.87 15.14 -7.15
N GLU A 186 3.51 16.29 -7.24
CA GLU A 186 4.53 16.57 -8.27
C GLU A 186 5.97 16.49 -7.71
N MET A 187 6.12 16.60 -6.39
CA MET A 187 7.42 16.63 -5.72
C MET A 187 7.88 15.22 -5.31
N GLY A 188 9.15 14.97 -5.56
CA GLY A 188 9.91 13.79 -5.16
C GLY A 188 11.29 14.20 -4.65
N PRO A 189 12.23 13.27 -4.40
CA PRO A 189 13.61 13.64 -4.05
C PRO A 189 14.42 14.16 -5.25
N TRP A 190 14.00 13.85 -6.49
CA TRP A 190 14.74 14.16 -7.72
C TRP A 190 13.87 14.93 -8.73
N PRO A 191 14.47 15.65 -9.70
CA PRO A 191 13.72 16.40 -10.72
C PRO A 191 12.84 15.54 -11.64
N VAL A 192 13.18 14.26 -11.82
CA VAL A 192 12.37 13.30 -12.58
C VAL A 192 11.39 12.63 -11.61
N SER A 193 10.09 12.78 -11.89
CA SER A 193 9.03 12.15 -11.10
C SER A 193 7.89 11.72 -12.02
N GLU A 194 7.91 10.47 -12.48
CA GLU A 194 6.81 9.83 -13.22
C GLU A 194 5.89 9.05 -12.25
N GLY A 195 5.70 9.60 -11.04
CA GLY A 195 5.13 8.92 -9.89
C GLY A 195 6.18 8.16 -9.07
N LEU A 196 5.87 7.93 -7.78
CA LEU A 196 6.76 7.29 -6.81
C LEU A 196 6.16 6.02 -6.16
N PRO A 197 5.66 5.04 -6.93
CA PRO A 197 5.20 3.77 -6.36
C PRO A 197 6.37 2.81 -6.08
N THR A 198 6.15 1.83 -5.21
CA THR A 198 7.04 0.67 -5.07
C THR A 198 6.81 -0.37 -6.18
N LEU A 199 5.55 -0.70 -6.46
CA LEU A 199 5.15 -1.68 -7.47
C LEU A 199 4.89 -0.96 -8.80
N GLU A 200 5.41 -1.51 -9.91
CA GLU A 200 5.22 -0.86 -11.22
C GLU A 200 3.75 -0.94 -11.69
N SER A 201 3.04 -2.00 -11.32
CA SER A 201 1.62 -2.19 -11.59
C SER A 201 0.72 -1.12 -10.93
N ASP A 202 1.25 -0.39 -9.94
CA ASP A 202 0.53 0.63 -9.20
C ASP A 202 0.71 2.04 -9.76
N ARG A 203 1.66 2.26 -10.68
CA ARG A 203 2.01 3.60 -11.18
C ARG A 203 0.83 4.39 -11.72
N ASN A 204 -0.03 3.72 -12.50
CA ASN A 204 -1.21 4.33 -13.12
C ASN A 204 -2.52 3.88 -12.44
N ARG A 205 -2.43 3.11 -11.35
CA ARG A 205 -3.59 2.58 -10.64
C ARG A 205 -4.20 3.70 -9.77
N PRO A 206 -5.54 3.80 -9.65
CA PRO A 206 -6.16 4.75 -8.72
C PRO A 206 -5.63 4.59 -7.30
N VAL A 207 -5.39 5.69 -6.58
CA VAL A 207 -4.75 5.68 -5.25
C VAL A 207 -5.43 4.72 -4.25
N THR A 208 -6.76 4.68 -4.25
CA THR A 208 -7.57 3.76 -3.44
C THR A 208 -7.24 2.30 -3.74
N SER A 209 -7.11 1.96 -5.03
CA SER A 209 -6.79 0.61 -5.48
C SER A 209 -5.33 0.25 -5.19
N GLN A 210 -4.37 1.20 -5.26
CA GLN A 210 -2.98 0.97 -4.84
C GLN A 210 -2.87 0.58 -3.37
N VAL A 211 -3.59 1.29 -2.50
CA VAL A 211 -3.61 1.00 -1.06
C VAL A 211 -4.24 -0.36 -0.80
N ASN A 212 -5.38 -0.64 -1.43
CA ASN A 212 -6.06 -1.91 -1.30
C ASN A 212 -5.21 -3.07 -1.84
N HIS A 213 -4.44 -2.85 -2.92
CA HIS A 213 -3.46 -3.81 -3.43
C HIS A 213 -2.42 -4.17 -2.37
N LEU A 214 -1.72 -3.18 -1.80
CA LEU A 214 -0.72 -3.43 -0.76
C LEU A 214 -1.32 -4.10 0.50
N VAL A 215 -2.54 -3.71 0.90
CA VAL A 215 -3.28 -4.37 1.99
C VAL A 215 -3.53 -5.85 1.67
N LEU A 216 -3.98 -6.16 0.45
CA LEU A 216 -4.30 -7.51 -0.02
C LEU A 216 -3.07 -8.41 -0.12
N THR A 217 -1.90 -7.88 -0.47
CA THR A 217 -0.65 -8.65 -0.47
C THR A 217 -0.32 -9.22 0.92
N ASN A 218 -0.74 -8.50 1.98
CA ASN A 218 -0.38 -8.78 3.37
C ASN A 218 1.15 -8.91 3.58
N MET A 219 1.96 -8.24 2.75
CA MET A 219 3.43 -8.27 2.82
C MET A 219 4.03 -7.09 3.58
N VAL A 220 3.29 -5.98 3.67
CA VAL A 220 3.72 -4.77 4.36
C VAL A 220 2.72 -4.28 5.40
N ASP A 221 3.22 -3.62 6.44
CA ASP A 221 2.40 -3.06 7.50
C ASP A 221 1.93 -1.64 7.15
N ASP A 222 2.87 -0.80 6.73
CA ASP A 222 2.66 0.61 6.46
C ASP A 222 2.56 0.90 4.97
N VAL A 223 1.73 1.89 4.63
CA VAL A 223 1.59 2.41 3.27
C VAL A 223 1.91 3.90 3.30
N ILE A 224 2.85 4.33 2.47
CA ILE A 224 3.37 5.70 2.45
C ILE A 224 3.11 6.32 1.07
N ILE A 225 2.58 7.54 1.01
CA ILE A 225 2.51 8.26 -0.26
C ILE A 225 3.91 8.78 -0.59
N GLY A 226 4.49 8.29 -1.68
CA GLY A 226 5.86 8.61 -2.09
C GLY A 226 6.02 10.07 -2.50
N ASN A 227 5.14 10.59 -3.35
CA ASN A 227 5.19 11.96 -3.86
C ASN A 227 4.31 12.93 -3.07
N SER A 228 4.61 14.23 -3.19
CA SER A 228 3.92 15.32 -2.49
C SER A 228 3.52 16.46 -3.42
N TYR A 229 2.43 17.18 -3.21
CA TYR A 229 1.42 16.99 -2.18
C TYR A 229 0.22 16.23 -2.74
N ALA A 230 -0.22 15.17 -2.07
CA ALA A 230 -1.50 14.57 -2.37
C ALA A 230 -2.65 15.55 -2.05
N THR A 231 -3.74 15.49 -2.82
CA THR A 231 -4.90 16.34 -2.55
C THR A 231 -5.67 15.88 -1.31
N GLU A 232 -6.49 16.75 -0.71
CA GLU A 232 -7.38 16.35 0.41
C GLU A 232 -8.27 15.15 0.04
N SER A 233 -8.77 15.11 -1.20
CA SER A 233 -9.57 13.99 -1.70
C SER A 233 -8.78 12.68 -1.76
N GLU A 234 -7.52 12.72 -2.19
CA GLU A 234 -6.66 11.53 -2.22
C GLU A 234 -6.29 11.08 -0.80
N LEU A 235 -5.92 12.00 0.08
CA LEU A 235 -5.62 11.70 1.48
C LEU A 235 -6.80 11.02 2.17
N LYS A 236 -8.01 11.55 1.97
CA LYS A 236 -9.24 10.95 2.50
C LYS A 236 -9.49 9.56 1.92
N ALA A 237 -9.41 9.39 0.60
CA ALA A 237 -9.67 8.12 -0.07
C ALA A 237 -8.66 7.02 0.33
N ILE A 238 -7.39 7.38 0.45
CA ILE A 238 -6.32 6.48 0.92
C ILE A 238 -6.55 6.09 2.38
N ALA A 239 -6.92 7.04 3.25
CA ALA A 239 -7.26 6.76 4.64
C ALA A 239 -8.44 5.80 4.78
N GLU A 240 -9.52 6.02 4.02
CA GLU A 240 -10.69 5.14 3.99
C GLU A 240 -10.32 3.74 3.48
N ALA A 241 -9.50 3.63 2.43
CA ALA A 241 -9.06 2.35 1.88
C ALA A 241 -8.18 1.55 2.87
N PHE A 242 -7.22 2.22 3.51
CA PHE A 242 -6.28 1.57 4.43
C PHE A 242 -6.96 1.10 5.73
N THR A 243 -7.93 1.87 6.21
CA THR A 243 -8.66 1.59 7.46
C THR A 243 -9.93 0.78 7.24
N ALA A 244 -10.24 0.42 5.99
CA ALA A 244 -11.36 -0.43 5.66
C ALA A 244 -11.28 -1.73 6.48
N PRO A 245 -12.38 -2.16 7.12
CA PRO A 245 -12.37 -3.36 7.96
C PRO A 245 -12.11 -4.63 7.13
N GLU A 246 -12.42 -4.58 5.84
CA GLU A 246 -12.32 -5.68 4.90
C GLU A 246 -11.73 -5.13 3.59
N PRO A 247 -10.92 -5.92 2.87
CA PRO A 247 -10.52 -5.55 1.52
C PRO A 247 -11.74 -5.46 0.61
N PHE A 248 -11.63 -4.69 -0.48
CA PHE A 248 -12.74 -4.51 -1.41
C PHE A 248 -12.28 -4.58 -2.86
N LEU A 249 -13.21 -4.76 -3.78
CA LEU A 249 -12.97 -4.66 -5.22
C LEU A 249 -14.03 -3.77 -5.85
N GLN A 250 -13.62 -2.88 -6.73
CA GLN A 250 -14.51 -1.99 -7.48
C GLN A 250 -15.14 -2.71 -8.68
N VAL A 251 -16.42 -2.43 -8.92
CA VAL A 251 -17.24 -3.04 -9.96
C VAL A 251 -17.91 -1.97 -10.81
N ASP A 252 -17.77 -2.11 -12.12
CA ASP A 252 -18.59 -1.44 -13.11
C ASP A 252 -19.86 -2.26 -13.33
N PHE A 253 -20.99 -1.81 -12.77
CA PHE A 253 -22.26 -2.51 -12.91
C PHE A 253 -22.91 -2.27 -14.28
N ASN A 254 -23.59 -3.30 -14.78
CA ASN A 254 -24.40 -3.20 -15.98
C ASN A 254 -25.65 -2.34 -15.70
N SER A 255 -26.10 -1.57 -16.69
CA SER A 255 -27.28 -0.70 -16.56
C SER A 255 -28.58 -1.46 -16.24
N GLU A 256 -28.64 -2.75 -16.56
CA GLU A 256 -29.81 -3.62 -16.35
C GLU A 256 -29.78 -4.36 -15.00
N ILE A 257 -28.82 -4.08 -14.11
CA ILE A 257 -28.77 -4.71 -12.79
C ILE A 257 -30.06 -4.45 -12.00
N SER A 258 -30.66 -5.50 -11.44
CA SER A 258 -31.83 -5.36 -10.57
C SER A 258 -31.45 -4.90 -9.16
N ASP A 259 -32.41 -4.32 -8.43
CA ASP A 259 -32.22 -3.93 -7.02
C ASP A 259 -31.76 -5.11 -6.15
N THR A 260 -32.29 -6.32 -6.41
CA THR A 260 -31.91 -7.54 -5.68
C THR A 260 -30.46 -7.92 -5.95
N GLU A 261 -30.04 -7.90 -7.21
CA GLU A 261 -28.65 -8.20 -7.60
C GLU A 261 -27.68 -7.17 -7.03
N ARG A 262 -28.05 -5.88 -7.05
CA ARG A 262 -27.25 -4.81 -6.47
C ARG A 262 -27.07 -4.97 -4.97
N LYS A 263 -28.13 -5.34 -4.24
CA LYS A 263 -28.05 -5.65 -2.79
C LYS A 263 -27.18 -6.87 -2.51
N ILE A 264 -27.31 -7.94 -3.31
CA ILE A 264 -26.45 -9.13 -3.19
C ILE A 264 -24.97 -8.77 -3.32
N ALA A 265 -24.63 -7.86 -4.24
CA ALA A 265 -23.25 -7.43 -4.46
C ALA A 265 -22.73 -6.48 -3.36
N LEU A 266 -23.48 -5.43 -3.03
CA LEU A 266 -22.99 -4.29 -2.23
C LEU A 266 -23.34 -4.34 -0.74
N ASP A 267 -24.47 -4.93 -0.37
CA ASP A 267 -24.94 -4.93 1.02
C ASP A 267 -24.39 -6.13 1.83
N GLU A 268 -23.89 -7.16 1.15
CA GLU A 268 -23.32 -8.34 1.79
C GLU A 268 -21.80 -8.23 1.97
N LEU A 269 -21.32 -8.74 3.11
CA LEU A 269 -19.93 -9.15 3.23
C LEU A 269 -19.74 -10.46 2.45
N GLN A 270 -18.92 -10.43 1.41
CA GLN A 270 -18.65 -11.61 0.61
C GLN A 270 -17.63 -12.48 1.34
N LEU A 271 -17.80 -13.80 1.21
CA LEU A 271 -16.86 -14.78 1.73
C LEU A 271 -16.51 -15.74 0.61
N TYR A 272 -15.24 -15.75 0.18
CA TYR A 272 -14.78 -16.73 -0.79
C TYR A 272 -14.83 -18.12 -0.15
N ARG A 273 -15.75 -18.96 -0.60
CA ARG A 273 -15.91 -20.31 -0.08
C ARG A 273 -14.67 -21.19 -0.29
N GLY A 274 -14.34 -22.01 0.71
CA GLY A 274 -13.12 -22.83 0.78
C GLY A 274 -12.95 -23.98 -0.21
N ASP A 275 -14.03 -24.64 -0.63
CA ASP A 275 -14.01 -25.66 -1.70
C ASP A 275 -13.93 -24.95 -3.05
N ALA A 276 -12.78 -24.33 -3.27
CA ALA A 276 -12.50 -23.44 -4.38
C ALA A 276 -12.38 -24.19 -5.70
N SER A 277 -12.71 -23.47 -6.78
CA SER A 277 -12.63 -23.95 -8.15
C SER A 277 -11.76 -23.00 -8.95
N ASP A 278 -10.97 -23.52 -9.88
CA ASP A 278 -10.18 -22.72 -10.82
C ASP A 278 -11.03 -21.82 -11.74
N TYR A 279 -12.35 -22.03 -11.77
CA TYR A 279 -13.28 -21.29 -12.62
C TYR A 279 -13.99 -20.14 -11.90
N LEU A 280 -14.29 -20.29 -10.61
CA LEU A 280 -15.24 -19.44 -9.91
C LEU A 280 -14.82 -19.19 -8.46
N LEU A 281 -14.73 -17.90 -8.13
CA LEU A 281 -14.88 -17.44 -6.75
C LEU A 281 -16.37 -17.48 -6.41
N ARG A 282 -16.73 -18.05 -5.26
CA ARG A 282 -18.14 -18.26 -4.86
C ARG A 282 -18.41 -17.71 -3.48
N SER A 283 -19.37 -16.79 -3.37
CA SER A 283 -19.94 -16.30 -2.11
C SER A 283 -21.33 -16.87 -1.92
N THR A 284 -21.46 -17.83 -1.00
CA THR A 284 -22.62 -18.74 -0.97
C THR A 284 -23.71 -18.38 0.02
N MET A 285 -23.46 -17.44 0.94
CA MET A 285 -24.45 -17.06 1.95
C MET A 285 -25.60 -16.22 1.37
N SER A 286 -25.33 -15.44 0.33
CA SER A 286 -26.34 -14.63 -0.37
C SER A 286 -27.51 -15.48 -0.87
N ARG A 287 -27.26 -16.68 -1.42
CA ARG A 287 -28.33 -17.58 -1.90
C ARG A 287 -29.30 -18.03 -0.81
N ILE A 288 -28.88 -18.04 0.45
CA ILE A 288 -29.72 -18.41 1.59
C ILE A 288 -30.59 -17.20 1.97
N LYS A 289 -29.98 -16.02 2.05
CA LYS A 289 -30.64 -14.77 2.42
C LYS A 289 -31.66 -14.30 1.37
N TYR A 290 -31.33 -14.47 0.09
CA TYR A 290 -32.13 -14.00 -1.04
C TYR A 290 -32.94 -15.11 -1.74
N LYS A 291 -33.08 -16.29 -1.11
CA LYS A 291 -33.77 -17.46 -1.69
C LYS A 291 -35.20 -17.18 -2.17
N ASP A 292 -35.90 -16.26 -1.51
CA ASP A 292 -37.30 -15.93 -1.76
C ASP A 292 -37.46 -14.74 -2.73
N GLN A 293 -36.35 -14.12 -3.16
CA GLN A 293 -36.36 -13.05 -4.16
C GLN A 293 -36.37 -13.63 -5.58
N THR A 294 -36.93 -12.87 -6.52
CA THR A 294 -36.92 -13.19 -7.95
C THR A 294 -35.67 -12.59 -8.59
N ILE A 295 -34.97 -13.40 -9.38
CA ILE A 295 -33.78 -12.98 -10.15
C ILE A 295 -34.00 -13.50 -11.58
N PRO A 296 -34.70 -12.75 -12.45
CA PRO A 296 -35.04 -13.24 -13.78
C PRO A 296 -33.77 -13.44 -14.61
N ALA A 297 -33.80 -14.39 -15.54
CA ALA A 297 -32.68 -14.59 -16.45
C ALA A 297 -32.57 -13.42 -17.45
N LEU A 298 -31.37 -12.88 -17.61
CA LEU A 298 -31.06 -11.85 -18.60
C LEU A 298 -30.64 -12.49 -19.93
N ASP A 299 -30.89 -11.79 -21.05
CA ASP A 299 -30.38 -12.17 -22.36
C ASP A 299 -28.98 -11.58 -22.55
N GLN A 300 -27.95 -12.42 -22.44
CA GLN A 300 -26.55 -11.98 -22.31
C GLN A 300 -25.61 -12.89 -23.09
N SER A 301 -24.34 -12.46 -23.17
CA SER A 301 -23.24 -13.24 -23.76
C SER A 301 -23.26 -14.69 -23.31
N ASN A 302 -23.01 -15.59 -24.27
CA ASN A 302 -22.88 -17.03 -24.06
C ASN A 302 -21.53 -17.42 -23.41
N LYS A 303 -20.70 -16.46 -23.02
CA LYS A 303 -19.41 -16.69 -22.35
C LYS A 303 -19.21 -15.72 -21.19
N PHE A 304 -18.70 -16.26 -20.09
CA PHE A 304 -18.11 -15.49 -19.00
C PHE A 304 -16.62 -15.26 -19.27
N LYS A 305 -16.11 -14.14 -18.78
CA LYS A 305 -14.69 -13.79 -18.79
C LYS A 305 -14.21 -13.57 -17.36
N ARG A 306 -12.90 -13.73 -17.13
CA ARG A 306 -12.29 -13.39 -15.84
C ARG A 306 -12.69 -11.98 -15.41
N GLY A 307 -13.13 -11.82 -14.17
CA GLY A 307 -13.60 -10.56 -13.60
C GLY A 307 -15.09 -10.28 -13.75
N ASP A 308 -15.85 -11.10 -14.48
CA ASP A 308 -17.30 -10.94 -14.53
C ASP A 308 -17.90 -11.22 -13.15
N VAL A 309 -18.66 -10.26 -12.64
CA VAL A 309 -19.42 -10.38 -11.39
C VAL A 309 -20.79 -10.94 -11.73
N ILE A 310 -21.12 -12.06 -11.11
CA ILE A 310 -22.22 -12.94 -11.53
C ILE A 310 -23.17 -13.17 -10.37
N VAL A 311 -24.47 -13.15 -10.64
CA VAL A 311 -25.50 -13.64 -9.73
C VAL A 311 -26.26 -14.78 -10.39
N VAL A 312 -26.42 -15.88 -9.66
CA VAL A 312 -27.17 -17.04 -10.15
C VAL A 312 -28.67 -16.72 -10.18
N ASN A 313 -29.32 -16.93 -11.32
CA ASN A 313 -30.70 -16.52 -11.56
C ASN A 313 -31.74 -17.64 -11.27
N ASP A 314 -33.02 -17.35 -11.50
CA ASP A 314 -34.16 -18.23 -11.20
C ASP A 314 -34.09 -19.60 -11.89
N ARG A 315 -33.39 -19.71 -13.02
CA ARG A 315 -33.25 -20.97 -13.76
C ARG A 315 -32.35 -21.99 -13.04
N TYR A 316 -31.70 -21.60 -11.95
CA TYR A 316 -30.86 -22.50 -11.14
C TYR A 316 -31.31 -22.56 -9.67
N ALA A 317 -32.56 -22.98 -9.45
CA ALA A 317 -33.26 -22.91 -8.16
C ALA A 317 -32.44 -23.15 -6.88
N ARG A 318 -31.61 -24.22 -6.83
CA ARG A 318 -30.81 -24.55 -5.63
C ARG A 318 -29.70 -23.52 -5.34
N TYR A 319 -29.21 -22.84 -6.37
CA TYR A 319 -28.08 -21.90 -6.31
C TYR A 319 -28.52 -20.44 -6.52
N LYS A 320 -29.79 -20.18 -6.81
CA LYS A 320 -30.35 -18.85 -7.03
C LYS A 320 -29.92 -17.86 -5.93
N GLY A 321 -29.41 -16.71 -6.36
CA GLY A 321 -28.92 -15.64 -5.47
C GLY A 321 -27.48 -15.82 -4.99
N GLU A 322 -26.77 -16.89 -5.37
CA GLU A 322 -25.34 -17.04 -5.11
C GLU A 322 -24.55 -16.01 -5.92
N LEU A 323 -23.72 -15.21 -5.25
CA LEU A 323 -22.78 -14.32 -5.93
C LEU A 323 -21.54 -15.13 -6.33
N GLN A 324 -21.07 -14.92 -7.55
CA GLN A 324 -19.89 -15.55 -8.11
C GLN A 324 -19.01 -14.51 -8.82
N ILE A 325 -17.71 -14.73 -8.90
CA ILE A 325 -16.82 -13.98 -9.79
C ILE A 325 -16.07 -14.99 -10.65
N ALA A 326 -16.09 -14.78 -11.97
CA ALA A 326 -15.38 -15.65 -12.90
C ALA A 326 -13.86 -15.45 -12.77
N LEU A 327 -13.12 -16.56 -12.64
CA LEU A 327 -11.65 -16.57 -12.55
C LEU A 327 -10.99 -16.87 -13.91
N CYS A 328 -11.73 -17.45 -14.86
CA CYS A 328 -11.30 -17.72 -16.22
C CYS A 328 -12.50 -17.70 -17.18
N GLU A 329 -12.26 -17.93 -18.48
CA GLU A 329 -13.33 -18.01 -19.48
C GLU A 329 -14.08 -19.35 -19.42
N PHE A 330 -15.41 -19.32 -19.44
CA PHE A 330 -16.26 -20.51 -19.59
C PHE A 330 -17.65 -20.16 -20.16
N GLN A 331 -18.42 -21.18 -20.56
CA GLN A 331 -19.72 -20.98 -21.21
C GLN A 331 -20.79 -20.51 -20.23
N ASN A 332 -21.59 -19.53 -20.66
CA ASN A 332 -22.84 -19.14 -20.02
C ASN A 332 -24.00 -19.94 -20.62
N ASP A 333 -24.67 -20.70 -19.78
CA ASP A 333 -25.82 -21.55 -20.14
C ASP A 333 -27.17 -20.87 -19.82
N GLY A 334 -27.15 -19.55 -19.56
CA GLY A 334 -28.33 -18.74 -19.27
C GLY A 334 -28.88 -18.89 -17.85
N ARG A 335 -28.19 -19.62 -16.96
CA ARG A 335 -28.59 -19.81 -15.55
C ARG A 335 -27.93 -18.82 -14.58
N ARG A 336 -27.15 -17.89 -15.12
CA ARG A 336 -26.32 -16.93 -14.40
C ARG A 336 -26.36 -15.60 -15.15
N ASN A 337 -26.57 -14.53 -14.41
CA ASN A 337 -26.57 -13.17 -14.93
C ASN A 337 -25.22 -12.54 -14.64
N VAL A 338 -24.58 -11.95 -15.64
CA VAL A 338 -23.48 -11.00 -15.44
C VAL A 338 -24.10 -9.67 -15.02
N ILE A 339 -23.83 -9.25 -13.79
CA ILE A 339 -24.39 -8.02 -13.22
C ILE A 339 -23.43 -6.83 -13.34
N GLY A 340 -22.16 -7.10 -13.64
CA GLY A 340 -21.11 -6.13 -13.82
C GLY A 340 -19.77 -6.81 -14.03
N ARG A 341 -18.70 -6.02 -14.05
CA ARG A 341 -17.33 -6.49 -14.18
C ARG A 341 -16.44 -5.75 -13.20
N LEU A 342 -15.44 -6.43 -12.65
CA LEU A 342 -14.40 -5.73 -11.91
C LEU A 342 -13.74 -4.68 -12.80
N THR A 343 -13.42 -3.53 -12.23
CA THR A 343 -12.67 -2.47 -12.93
C THR A 343 -11.35 -3.02 -13.44
N GLU A 344 -10.79 -2.41 -14.49
CA GLU A 344 -9.50 -2.84 -15.03
C GLU A 344 -8.38 -2.76 -13.97
N SER A 345 -8.46 -1.77 -13.07
CA SER A 345 -7.53 -1.66 -11.95
C SER A 345 -7.67 -2.84 -11.02
N ASP A 346 -8.88 -3.24 -10.61
CA ASP A 346 -9.06 -4.22 -9.54
C ASP A 346 -9.08 -5.67 -10.04
N LEU A 347 -9.17 -5.89 -11.36
CA LEU A 347 -9.15 -7.22 -11.97
C LEU A 347 -7.93 -8.08 -11.57
N PRO A 348 -6.67 -7.58 -11.57
CA PRO A 348 -5.51 -8.33 -11.09
C PRO A 348 -5.58 -8.63 -9.59
N LEU A 349 -6.30 -7.82 -8.80
CA LEU A 349 -6.37 -8.00 -7.35
C LEU A 349 -7.11 -9.29 -6.94
N LEU A 350 -7.86 -9.91 -7.87
CA LEU A 350 -8.43 -11.23 -7.69
C LEU A 350 -7.40 -12.30 -7.32
N ASP A 351 -6.14 -12.17 -7.76
CA ASP A 351 -5.10 -13.15 -7.46
C ASP A 351 -4.71 -13.17 -5.97
N TYR A 352 -4.99 -12.09 -5.24
CA TYR A 352 -4.74 -11.97 -3.81
C TYR A 352 -5.89 -12.46 -2.94
N LEU A 353 -7.10 -12.63 -3.49
CA LEU A 353 -8.21 -13.24 -2.75
C LEU A 353 -8.03 -14.76 -2.69
N LYS A 354 -7.84 -15.28 -1.48
CA LYS A 354 -7.72 -16.72 -1.24
C LYS A 354 -9.02 -17.29 -0.66
N PRO A 355 -9.24 -18.61 -0.76
CA PRO A 355 -10.39 -19.24 -0.14
C PRO A 355 -10.42 -18.95 1.36
N TRP A 356 -11.62 -18.68 1.87
CA TRP A 356 -11.94 -18.16 3.21
C TRP A 356 -11.62 -16.69 3.48
N HIS A 357 -11.17 -15.93 2.49
CA HIS A 357 -11.06 -14.48 2.64
C HIS A 357 -12.45 -13.82 2.54
N SER A 358 -12.69 -12.87 3.45
CA SER A 358 -13.79 -11.94 3.38
C SER A 358 -13.41 -10.71 2.57
N PHE A 359 -14.36 -10.16 1.80
CA PHE A 359 -14.15 -8.94 1.03
C PHE A 359 -15.49 -8.27 0.73
N LYS A 360 -15.46 -6.99 0.34
CA LYS A 360 -16.62 -6.26 -0.18
C LYS A 360 -16.51 -5.99 -1.68
N LEU A 361 -17.65 -5.80 -2.32
CA LEU A 361 -17.70 -5.13 -3.62
C LEU A 361 -18.16 -3.70 -3.40
N THR A 362 -17.58 -2.76 -4.14
CA THR A 362 -17.98 -1.36 -4.16
C THR A 362 -18.24 -0.92 -5.59
N GLU A 363 -19.06 0.10 -5.76
CA GLU A 363 -19.24 0.74 -7.07
C GLU A 363 -18.00 1.59 -7.41
N ALA A 364 -17.61 1.59 -8.68
CA ALA A 364 -16.44 2.30 -9.19
C ALA A 364 -16.56 3.83 -9.13
#